data_AF-A0A0F9GU39-F1
#
_entry.id   AF-A0A0F9GU39-F1
#
_cell.length_a   1.000
_cell.length_b   1.000
_cell.length_c   1.000
_cell.angle_alpha   90.00
_cell.angle_beta   90.00
_cell.angle_gamma   90.00
#
_symmetry.space_group_name_H-M   'P 1'
#
loop_
_entity.id
_entity.type
_entity.pdbx_description
1 polymer ?
#
loop_
_entity_poly.entity_id
_entity_poly.type
_entity_poly.pdbx_seq_one_letter_code
_entity_poly.pdbx_strand_id
1 'polypeptide(L)'
;MAFTKIKTAPTSEPLSLEEVRDHLLLEDTRHDSTLNGYLQAAREFVEDHCGRALMEQTITLYLDKFPGGYGSIWQSICRARRSSQSLR
;
A
#
# COMPACT_ATOMS: atom_id res chain seq x y z
N MET A 1 18.36 9.04 -7.60
CA MET A 1 17.60 8.30 -6.59
C MET A 1 16.19 8.87 -6.57
N ALA A 2 15.17 8.02 -6.37
CA ALA A 2 13.78 8.47 -6.28
C ALA A 2 13.20 7.86 -5.02
N PHE A 3 12.61 8.67 -4.16
CA PHE A 3 11.98 8.20 -2.93
C PHE A 3 10.64 8.89 -2.74
N THR A 4 9.72 8.16 -2.11
CA THR A 4 8.36 8.61 -1.87
C THR A 4 8.14 8.82 -0.38
N LYS A 5 7.50 9.93 0.00
CA LYS A 5 7.03 10.19 1.35
C LYS A 5 5.50 10.21 1.37
N ILE A 6 4.89 9.38 2.21
CA ILE A 6 3.44 9.36 2.42
C ILE A 6 3.06 10.61 3.22
N LYS A 7 2.16 11.44 2.69
CA LYS A 7 1.61 12.61 3.37
C LYS A 7 0.31 12.27 4.11
N THR A 8 -0.57 11.53 3.45
CA THR A 8 -1.81 11.03 4.05
C THR A 8 -1.85 9.52 3.89
N ALA A 9 -2.02 8.82 5.02
CA ALA A 9 -2.28 7.38 5.01
C ALA A 9 -3.63 7.11 4.32
N PRO A 10 -3.84 5.88 3.80
CA PRO A 10 -5.14 5.49 3.27
C PRO A 10 -6.23 5.61 4.34
N THR A 11 -7.36 6.22 3.96
CA THR A 11 -8.47 6.55 4.87
C THR A 11 -9.26 5.32 5.34
N SER A 12 -9.23 4.23 4.56
CA SER A 12 -9.90 2.97 4.86
C SER A 12 -9.10 1.79 4.32
N GLU A 13 -9.25 0.63 4.94
CA GLU A 13 -8.78 -0.64 4.39
C GLU A 13 -9.75 -1.12 3.28
N PRO A 14 -9.28 -1.88 2.28
CA PRO A 14 -10.08 -2.28 1.12
C PRO A 14 -11.18 -3.31 1.44
N LEU A 15 -11.05 -4.00 2.57
CA LEU A 15 -11.98 -5.01 3.06
C LEU A 15 -12.35 -4.69 4.50
N SER A 16 -13.61 -4.94 4.85
CA SER A 16 -14.10 -4.84 6.21
C SER A 16 -13.73 -6.08 7.04
N LEU A 17 -13.70 -5.92 8.37
CA LEU A 17 -13.46 -7.04 9.28
C LEU A 17 -14.56 -8.12 9.20
N GLU A 18 -15.78 -7.74 8.85
CA GLU A 18 -16.89 -8.67 8.68
C GLU A 18 -16.69 -9.55 7.45
N GLU A 19 -16.36 -8.97 6.30
CA GLU A 19 -16.05 -9.73 5.08
C GLU A 19 -14.88 -10.70 5.27
N VAL A 20 -13.85 -10.29 6.02
CA VAL A 20 -12.70 -11.16 6.32
C VAL A 20 -13.09 -12.30 7.26
N ARG A 21 -13.93 -12.05 8.27
CA ARG A 21 -14.42 -13.11 9.16
C ARG A 21 -15.30 -14.11 8.43
N ASP A 22 -16.20 -13.63 7.58
CA ASP A 22 -17.05 -14.48 6.75
C ASP A 22 -16.22 -15.36 5.82
N HIS A 23 -15.17 -14.79 5.20
CA HIS A 23 -14.24 -15.55 4.37
C HIS A 23 -13.48 -16.65 5.15
N LEU A 24 -13.17 -16.40 6.42
CA LEU A 24 -12.49 -17.34 7.30
C LEU A 24 -13.44 -18.26 8.08
N LEU A 25 -14.76 -18.12 7.87
CA LEU A 25 -15.80 -18.84 8.61
C LEU A 25 -15.69 -18.66 10.13
N LEU A 26 -15.35 -17.44 10.58
CA LEU A 26 -15.21 -17.09 11.99
C LEU A 26 -16.48 -16.43 12.53
N GLU A 27 -17.12 -17.09 13.50
CA GLU A 27 -18.31 -16.54 14.17
C GLU A 27 -17.96 -15.61 15.34
N ASP A 28 -16.79 -15.79 15.96
CA ASP A 28 -16.30 -15.02 17.11
C ASP A 28 -15.51 -13.77 16.71
N THR A 29 -15.50 -12.75 17.58
CA THR A 29 -14.73 -11.48 17.41
C THR A 29 -13.37 -11.48 18.11
N ARG A 30 -12.94 -12.64 18.64
CA ARG A 30 -11.70 -12.76 19.42
C ARG A 30 -10.42 -12.42 18.65
N HIS A 31 -10.48 -12.50 17.32
CA HIS A 31 -9.33 -12.34 16.44
C HIS A 31 -9.28 -10.99 15.72
N ASP A 32 -10.24 -10.09 15.97
CA ASP A 32 -10.37 -8.82 15.24
C ASP A 32 -9.10 -7.96 15.32
N SER A 33 -8.40 -7.97 16.46
CA SER A 33 -7.14 -7.25 16.62
C SER A 33 -6.03 -7.81 15.71
N THR A 34 -5.91 -9.13 15.63
CA THR A 34 -4.94 -9.82 14.76
C THR A 34 -5.32 -9.66 13.28
N LEU A 35 -6.61 -9.76 12.95
CA LEU A 35 -7.12 -9.59 11.59
C LEU A 35 -6.86 -8.18 11.04
N ASN A 36 -6.96 -7.14 11.88
CA ASN A 36 -6.54 -5.78 11.49
C ASN A 36 -5.07 -5.72 11.08
N GLY A 37 -4.18 -6.40 11.82
CA GLY A 37 -2.76 -6.48 11.47
C GLY A 37 -2.53 -7.21 10.14
N TYR A 38 -3.26 -8.30 9.89
CA TYR A 38 -3.18 -9.03 8.63
C TYR A 38 -3.76 -8.25 7.45
N LEU A 39 -4.84 -7.49 7.63
CA LEU A 39 -5.39 -6.60 6.61
C LEU A 39 -4.35 -5.58 6.15
N GLN A 40 -3.69 -4.92 7.10
CA GLN A 40 -2.64 -3.96 6.79
C GLN A 40 -1.48 -4.62 6.01
N ALA A 41 -0.98 -5.75 6.50
CA ALA A 41 0.13 -6.46 5.85
C ALA A 41 -0.24 -6.98 4.45
N ALA A 42 -1.47 -7.47 4.28
CA ALA A 42 -1.98 -7.94 2.99
C ALA A 42 -2.09 -6.80 1.98
N ARG A 43 -2.61 -5.63 2.39
CA ARG A 43 -2.64 -4.44 1.54
C ARG A 43 -1.24 -4.06 1.11
N GLU A 44 -0.30 -3.94 2.05
CA GLU A 44 1.09 -3.59 1.75
C GLU A 44 1.71 -4.58 0.74
N PHE A 45 1.51 -5.88 0.94
CA PHE A 45 1.99 -6.92 0.03
C PHE A 45 1.40 -6.80 -1.39
N VAL A 46 0.08 -6.65 -1.51
CA VAL A 46 -0.58 -6.57 -2.82
C VAL A 46 -0.18 -5.29 -3.56
N GLU A 47 -0.13 -4.18 -2.85
CA GLU A 47 0.27 -2.90 -3.45
C GLU A 47 1.74 -2.93 -3.93
N ASP A 48 2.62 -3.66 -3.23
CA ASP A 48 4.02 -3.80 -3.63
C ASP A 48 4.19 -4.76 -4.82
N HIS A 49 3.41 -5.83 -4.84
CA HIS A 49 3.37 -6.80 -5.94
C HIS A 49 2.83 -6.17 -7.23
N CYS A 50 1.66 -5.54 -7.14
CA CYS A 50 1.02 -4.87 -8.28
C CYS A 50 1.67 -3.53 -8.63
N GLY A 51 2.42 -2.95 -7.68
CA GLY A 51 3.00 -1.60 -7.79
C GLY A 51 1.97 -0.48 -7.75
N ARG A 52 0.69 -0.74 -7.40
CA ARG A 52 -0.41 0.24 -7.42
C ARG A 52 -0.85 0.56 -6.00
N ALA A 53 -1.38 1.77 -5.79
CA ALA A 53 -2.15 2.08 -4.61
C ALA A 53 -3.55 1.47 -4.75
N LEU A 54 -4.01 0.72 -3.76
CA LEU A 54 -5.36 0.13 -3.75
C LEU A 54 -6.39 1.14 -3.26
N MET A 55 -5.99 2.03 -2.35
CA MET A 55 -6.82 3.07 -1.75
C MET A 55 -6.24 4.46 -2.03
N GLU A 56 -7.08 5.48 -1.94
CA GLU A 56 -6.66 6.86 -2.12
C GLU A 56 -5.63 7.27 -1.07
N GLN A 57 -4.47 7.74 -1.53
CA GLN A 57 -3.40 8.21 -0.67
C GLN A 57 -2.67 9.38 -1.34
N THR A 58 -2.28 10.37 -0.54
CA THR A 58 -1.47 11.50 -1.03
C THR A 58 -0.01 11.22 -0.73
N ILE A 59 0.79 11.13 -1.78
CA ILE A 59 2.23 10.91 -1.70
C ILE A 59 3.00 12.11 -2.27
N THR A 60 4.15 12.41 -1.67
CA THR A 60 5.12 13.34 -2.23
C THR A 60 6.24 12.52 -2.87
N LEU A 61 6.43 12.70 -4.17
CA LEU A 61 7.48 12.06 -4.94
C LEU A 61 8.66 13.03 -5.12
N TYR A 62 9.84 12.61 -4.68
CA TYR A 62 11.08 13.36 -4.89
C TYR A 62 11.88 12.72 -6.02
N LEU A 63 12.23 13.51 -7.03
CA LEU A 63 12.98 13.10 -8.21
C LEU A 63 14.16 14.06 -8.41
N ASP A 64 15.38 13.53 -8.52
CA ASP A 64 16.58 14.35 -8.79
C ASP A 64 16.54 15.00 -10.18
N LYS A 65 15.82 14.38 -11.11
CA LYS A 65 15.66 14.85 -12.49
C LYS A 65 14.30 14.43 -13.01
N PHE A 66 13.77 15.23 -13.93
CA PHE A 66 12.58 14.85 -14.68
C PHE A 66 12.85 13.54 -15.44
N PRO A 67 11.92 12.57 -15.46
CA PRO A 67 12.12 11.33 -16.19
C PRO A 67 12.22 11.62 -17.69
N GLY A 68 13.39 11.40 -18.28
CA GLY A 68 13.61 11.45 -19.71
C GLY A 68 13.42 10.07 -20.34
N GLY A 69 12.29 9.84 -20.99
CA GLY A 69 11.96 8.59 -21.69
C GLY A 69 10.46 8.28 -21.67
N TYR A 70 10.04 7.18 -22.31
CA TYR A 70 8.64 6.70 -22.34
C TYR A 70 8.14 6.10 -21.00
N GLY A 71 8.94 6.19 -19.94
CA GLY A 71 8.54 5.74 -18.61
C GLY A 71 7.51 6.72 -18.05
N SER A 72 6.25 6.29 -17.96
CA SER A 72 5.20 7.10 -17.35
C SER A 72 5.61 7.49 -15.93
N ILE A 73 5.19 8.68 -15.48
CA ILE A 73 5.34 9.16 -14.09
C ILE A 73 4.95 8.04 -13.10
N TRP A 74 3.96 7.24 -13.50
CA TRP A 74 3.48 6.07 -12.80
C TRP A 74 4.58 5.03 -12.50
N GLN A 75 5.41 4.66 -13.48
CA GLN A 75 6.54 3.73 -13.26
C GLN A 75 7.57 4.26 -12.25
N SER A 76 7.77 5.58 -12.24
CA SER A 76 8.68 6.24 -11.29
C SER A 76 8.13 6.18 -9.86
N ILE A 77 6.81 6.34 -9.70
CA ILE A 77 6.11 6.18 -8.41
C ILE A 77 6.24 4.74 -7.89
N CYS A 78 5.99 3.74 -8.73
CA CYS A 78 6.07 2.32 -8.32
C CYS A 78 7.48 1.90 -7.90
N ARG A 79 8.50 2.39 -8.61
CA ARG A 79 9.90 2.15 -8.25
C ARG A 79 10.26 2.82 -6.94
N ALA A 80 9.92 4.11 -6.80
CA ALA A 80 10.26 4.90 -5.62
C ALA A 80 9.62 4.35 -4.33
N ARG A 81 8.41 3.81 -4.43
CA ARG A 81 7.72 3.16 -3.32
C ARG A 81 8.44 1.88 -2.84
N ARG A 82 8.78 0.98 -3.77
CA ARG A 82 9.52 -0.26 -3.45
C ARG A 82 10.90 0.01 -2.85
N SER A 83 11.61 1.04 -3.31
CA SER A 83 12.91 1.40 -2.74
C SER A 83 12.83 2.03 -1.35
N SER A 84 11.75 2.73 -1.01
CA SER A 84 11.56 3.34 0.33
C SER A 84 11.24 2.32 1.43
N GLN A 85 10.56 1.20 1.13
CA GLN A 85 10.29 0.13 2.11
C GLN A 85 11.52 -0.72 2.42
N SER A 86 12.43 -0.92 1.45
CA SER A 86 13.69 -1.66 1.65
C SER A 86 14.67 -0.98 2.63
N LEU A 87 14.43 0.29 2.96
CA LEU A 87 15.26 1.08 3.87
C LEU A 87 14.67 1.16 5.29
N ARG A 88 13.58 0.41 5.57
CA ARG A 88 12.97 0.27 6.90
C ARG A 88 13.34 -1.05 7.54
#